data_AF-A0AAV2Z9S6-F1
#
_entry.id   AF-A0AAV2Z9S6-F1
#
_cell.length_a   1.000
_cell.length_b   1.000
_cell.length_c   1.000
_cell.angle_alpha   90.00
_cell.angle_beta   90.00
_cell.angle_gamma   90.00
#
_symmetry.space_group_name_H-M   'P 1'
#
loop_
_entity.id
_entity.type
_entity.pdbx_description
1 polymer ?
#
loop_
_entity_poly.entity_id
_entity_poly.type
_entity_poly.pdbx_seq_one_letter_code
_entity_poly.pdbx_strand_id
1 'polypeptide(L)'
;MNAVAVEGRFTVQSFLASWTEARLLTYKYSVLEDARPEFRTRVKVTFSKPTPAQPSPPAVAQFFFYLDDMLCSVQGFTVESEQHFHRITPDFCFDERLIDNVIRRKLVLQKQHHLNLDDEFSSTRLPSSIEAKACAARDREREGLEEQLMELFQQKDAYNDGRVPFSDFCEVLLELELPVPVPRNDRIVLFALIEQDREEMIDYGKFTPIGAEALEAMMHAIKLASDRATQQCKARGQDEDAEQIIQAIQSAAEEALHQFQVVSAGRVRYVVDKLNKMMYALVGGGPSDDADDEAAESDTGADAKDSGDDARPIMSISARLDKFISKRQLRECLEAPQLVLSKWEINLMMAVAETTATRQVHCAHVGPLYQKVAEAIFTFQRVTFADRMASYLSRQIEQFEASKLQGTQEYLNGKLKHSEMKMVVKDMKKLLLSPYQFMQVVALYEQGLDGDAVVRAQDCVPRLSEYLQLQVDPVTLQEKADAVHGMKSLTAGLFAESDRRLPSEDDVRAIVQHAFDTHCGATSNGVIRIHEFMTSMNAMANEHMPFLLQHQRVHQLAVLADPSGSGKVNTVYFMHIAYPLLRYMSEEDQVDAARVELRRRDTARREAKEAEAKG
;
A
#
# COMPACT_ATOMS: atom_id res chain seq x y z
N MET A 1 42.09 28.07 -29.74
CA MET A 1 41.24 27.36 -30.73
C MET A 1 42.12 26.98 -31.91
N ASN A 2 42.20 25.70 -32.26
CA ASN A 2 43.01 25.20 -33.39
C ASN A 2 42.30 25.51 -34.71
N ALA A 3 42.86 26.38 -35.56
CA ALA A 3 42.27 26.72 -36.87
C ALA A 3 41.98 25.48 -37.74
N VAL A 4 42.86 24.49 -37.66
CA VAL A 4 42.76 23.18 -38.36
C VAL A 4 41.54 22.37 -37.89
N ALA A 5 41.15 22.47 -36.63
CA ALA A 5 40.00 21.72 -36.09
C ALA A 5 38.65 22.32 -36.52
N VAL A 6 38.61 23.66 -36.62
CA VAL A 6 37.43 24.39 -37.12
C VAL A 6 37.18 24.06 -38.60
N GLU A 7 38.24 23.94 -39.38
CA GLU A 7 38.18 23.62 -40.81
C GLU A 7 37.64 22.20 -41.07
N GLY A 8 38.14 21.19 -40.35
CA GLY A 8 37.63 19.82 -40.46
C GLY A 8 36.16 19.68 -40.05
N ARG A 9 35.75 20.40 -38.99
CA ARG A 9 34.34 20.45 -38.56
C ARG A 9 33.45 21.04 -39.64
N PHE A 10 33.88 22.14 -40.27
CA PHE A 10 33.14 22.79 -41.34
C PHE A 10 32.97 21.87 -42.55
N THR A 11 34.03 21.17 -42.98
CA THR A 11 33.99 20.22 -44.09
C THR A 11 32.97 19.11 -43.86
N VAL A 12 32.97 18.47 -42.68
CA VAL A 12 32.00 17.41 -42.35
C VAL A 12 30.58 17.96 -42.26
N GLN A 13 30.41 19.17 -41.72
CA GLN A 13 29.10 19.80 -41.63
C GLN A 13 28.52 20.13 -43.01
N SER A 14 29.32 20.68 -43.93
CA SER A 14 28.92 20.93 -45.32
C SER A 14 28.59 19.63 -46.05
N PHE A 15 29.37 18.57 -45.82
CA PHE A 15 29.10 17.25 -46.38
C PHE A 15 27.75 16.69 -45.91
N LEU A 16 27.47 16.69 -44.61
CA LEU A 16 26.19 16.22 -44.07
C LEU A 16 25.01 17.09 -44.50
N ALA A 17 25.21 18.41 -44.64
CA ALA A 17 24.21 19.31 -45.19
C ALA A 17 23.80 18.92 -46.61
N SER A 18 24.77 18.56 -47.47
CA SER A 18 24.48 18.07 -48.82
C SER A 18 23.64 16.79 -48.82
N TRP A 19 23.89 15.88 -47.86
CA TRP A 19 23.08 14.66 -47.70
C TRP A 19 21.66 14.97 -47.24
N THR A 20 21.49 15.96 -46.37
CA THR A 20 20.17 16.43 -45.93
C THR A 20 19.41 17.10 -47.07
N GLU A 21 20.05 17.97 -47.85
CA GLU A 21 19.46 18.63 -49.02
C GLU A 21 19.04 17.63 -50.10
N ALA A 22 19.85 16.60 -50.34
CA ALA A 22 19.54 15.49 -51.24
C ALA A 22 18.49 14.51 -50.66
N ARG A 23 17.96 14.75 -49.46
CA ARG A 23 17.01 13.88 -48.73
C ARG A 23 17.53 12.46 -48.46
N LEU A 24 18.85 12.29 -48.37
CA LEU A 24 19.50 11.04 -48.00
C LEU A 24 19.62 10.89 -46.47
N LEU A 25 19.52 11.99 -45.72
CA LEU A 25 19.63 12.04 -44.27
C LEU A 25 18.47 12.84 -43.64
N THR A 26 17.61 12.15 -42.89
CA THR A 26 16.49 12.64 -42.09
C THR A 26 16.84 12.84 -40.59
N TYR A 27 17.93 12.24 -40.10
CA TYR A 27 18.39 12.42 -38.71
C TYR A 27 18.94 13.85 -38.46
N LYS A 28 18.70 14.38 -37.25
CA LYS A 28 19.42 15.58 -36.76
C LYS A 28 20.82 15.17 -36.33
N TYR A 29 21.81 16.01 -36.59
CA TYR A 29 23.20 15.73 -36.26
C TYR A 29 23.87 16.88 -35.50
N SER A 30 24.82 16.52 -34.63
CA SER A 30 25.74 17.44 -33.97
C SER A 30 27.17 17.00 -34.29
N VAL A 31 27.98 17.94 -34.80
CA VAL A 31 29.38 17.71 -35.15
C VAL A 31 30.23 18.22 -33.99
N LEU A 32 30.95 17.29 -33.35
CA LEU A 32 31.85 17.53 -32.23
C LEU A 32 33.28 17.22 -32.66
N GLU A 33 34.22 18.05 -32.23
CA GLU A 33 35.64 17.82 -32.45
C GLU A 33 36.15 16.71 -31.51
N ASP A 34 37.01 15.83 -32.03
CA ASP A 34 37.76 14.90 -31.16
C ASP A 34 38.96 15.68 -30.59
N ALA A 35 38.95 15.95 -29.29
CA ALA A 35 39.95 16.81 -28.63
C ALA A 35 41.38 16.21 -28.60
N ARG A 36 41.56 14.99 -29.10
CA ARG A 36 42.81 14.25 -29.05
C ARG A 36 43.76 14.66 -30.19
N PRO A 37 45.02 15.05 -29.89
CA PRO A 37 45.98 15.53 -30.89
C PRO A 37 46.32 14.54 -32.02
N GLU A 38 46.13 13.24 -31.77
CA GLU A 38 46.44 12.12 -32.67
C GLU A 38 45.39 11.95 -33.78
N PHE A 39 44.23 12.61 -33.66
CA PHE A 39 43.06 12.39 -34.51
C PHE A 39 42.66 13.66 -35.28
N ARG A 40 43.64 14.44 -35.77
CA ARG A 40 43.37 15.73 -36.47
C ARG A 40 42.51 15.60 -37.73
N THR A 41 42.51 14.43 -38.37
CA THR A 41 41.70 14.14 -39.57
C THR A 41 40.38 13.45 -39.23
N ARG A 42 40.02 13.31 -37.95
CA ARG A 42 38.83 12.58 -37.51
C ARG A 42 37.85 13.52 -36.81
N VAL A 43 36.60 13.48 -37.23
CA VAL A 43 35.53 14.30 -36.66
C VAL A 43 34.42 13.40 -36.14
N LYS A 44 33.97 13.65 -34.92
CA LYS A 44 32.88 12.89 -34.30
C LYS A 44 31.54 13.52 -34.62
N VAL A 45 30.59 12.73 -35.12
CA VAL A 45 29.23 13.18 -35.42
C VAL A 45 28.26 12.34 -34.61
N THR A 46 27.33 13.02 -33.93
CA THR A 46 26.27 12.37 -33.16
C THR A 46 24.95 12.54 -33.89
N PHE A 47 24.32 11.42 -34.27
CA PHE A 47 23.03 11.38 -34.93
C PHE A 47 21.90 11.08 -33.94
N SER A 48 20.78 11.79 -34.10
CA SER A 48 19.62 11.71 -33.22
C SER A 48 18.31 12.00 -33.99
N LYS A 49 17.21 11.32 -33.65
CA LYS A 49 15.90 11.54 -34.29
C LYS A 49 14.85 11.92 -33.24
N PRO A 50 14.79 13.19 -32.83
CA PRO A 50 13.79 13.65 -31.88
C PRO A 50 12.40 13.65 -32.52
N THR A 51 11.38 13.28 -31.75
CA THR A 51 9.96 13.37 -32.16
C THR A 51 9.23 14.40 -31.29
N PRO A 52 8.07 14.94 -31.71
CA PRO A 52 7.28 15.84 -30.86
C PRO A 52 6.86 15.21 -29.53
N ALA A 53 6.61 13.89 -29.52
CA ALA A 53 6.31 13.13 -28.30
C ALA A 53 7.55 12.84 -27.45
N GLN A 54 8.74 12.78 -28.08
CA GLN A 54 10.00 12.44 -27.42
C GLN A 54 11.13 13.36 -27.95
N PRO A 55 11.21 14.60 -27.44
CA PRO A 55 12.18 15.59 -27.92
C PRO A 55 13.63 15.22 -27.58
N SER A 56 13.84 14.30 -26.64
CA SER A 56 15.13 13.69 -26.32
C SER A 56 15.10 12.21 -26.72
N PRO A 57 15.77 11.79 -27.81
CA PRO A 57 15.68 10.42 -28.30
C PRO A 57 16.31 9.42 -27.32
N PRO A 58 15.80 8.17 -27.27
CA PRO A 58 16.20 7.18 -26.27
C PRO A 58 17.63 6.65 -26.45
N ALA A 59 18.23 6.82 -27.63
CA ALA A 59 19.62 6.55 -27.90
C ALA A 59 20.12 7.43 -29.05
N VAL A 60 21.44 7.62 -29.12
CA VAL A 60 22.14 8.34 -30.19
C VAL A 60 23.18 7.45 -30.84
N ALA A 61 23.43 7.64 -32.13
CA ALA A 61 24.48 6.94 -32.86
C ALA A 61 25.69 7.84 -33.04
N GLN A 62 26.90 7.33 -32.76
CA GLN A 62 28.13 8.11 -32.89
C GLN A 62 28.95 7.62 -34.09
N PHE A 63 29.17 8.49 -35.06
CA PHE A 63 29.95 8.17 -36.25
C PHE A 63 31.24 8.98 -36.21
N PHE A 64 32.30 8.42 -36.77
CA PHE A 64 33.58 9.10 -36.90
C PHE A 64 33.91 9.22 -38.37
N PHE A 65 33.91 10.46 -38.87
CA PHE A 65 34.24 10.78 -40.25
C PHE A 65 35.74 11.07 -40.36
N TYR A 66 36.35 10.53 -41.40
CA TYR A 66 37.77 10.68 -41.71
C TYR A 66 37.92 11.58 -42.92
N LEU A 67 38.74 12.60 -42.75
CA LEU A 67 39.06 13.61 -43.74
C LEU A 67 40.39 13.25 -44.43
N ASP A 68 40.60 13.83 -45.61
CA ASP A 68 41.92 13.79 -46.27
C ASP A 68 42.97 14.64 -45.53
N ASP A 69 44.24 14.49 -45.92
CA ASP A 69 45.36 15.20 -45.29
C ASP A 69 45.26 16.73 -45.40
N MET A 70 44.46 17.21 -46.37
CA MET A 70 44.18 18.62 -46.62
C MET A 70 42.88 19.11 -45.96
N LEU A 71 42.15 18.23 -45.25
CA LEU A 71 40.85 18.47 -44.60
C LEU A 71 39.75 19.02 -45.52
N CYS A 72 39.91 18.88 -46.82
CA CYS A 72 39.02 19.40 -47.85
C CYS A 72 37.93 18.41 -48.23
N SER A 73 38.15 17.11 -48.01
CA SER A 73 37.20 16.08 -48.42
C SER A 73 37.03 14.97 -47.37
N VAL A 74 35.82 14.44 -47.28
CA VAL A 74 35.49 13.30 -46.42
C VAL A 74 35.80 12.00 -47.18
N GLN A 75 36.77 11.22 -46.71
CA GLN A 75 37.19 9.97 -47.32
C GLN A 75 36.30 8.77 -46.95
N GLY A 76 35.72 8.81 -45.75
CA GLY A 76 34.94 7.69 -45.22
C GLY A 76 34.52 7.91 -43.78
N PHE A 77 33.87 6.90 -43.19
CA PHE A 77 33.48 6.91 -41.79
C PHE A 77 33.56 5.53 -41.15
N THR A 78 33.70 5.51 -39.82
CA THR A 78 33.50 4.33 -38.99
C THR A 78 32.32 4.57 -38.05
N VAL A 79 31.63 3.50 -37.69
CA VAL A 79 30.47 3.56 -36.80
C VAL A 79 30.92 3.16 -35.40
N GLU A 80 30.89 4.11 -34.46
CA GLU A 80 31.23 3.88 -33.04
C GLU A 80 32.59 3.21 -32.82
N SER A 81 32.58 2.00 -32.26
CA SER A 81 33.75 1.16 -31.99
C SER A 81 33.96 0.07 -33.05
N GLU A 82 33.20 0.10 -34.15
CA GLU A 82 33.40 -0.83 -35.26
C GLU A 82 34.71 -0.52 -36.00
N GLN A 83 35.47 -1.56 -36.30
CA GLN A 83 36.72 -1.46 -37.07
C GLN A 83 36.48 -1.34 -38.58
N HIS A 84 35.24 -1.53 -39.03
CA HIS A 84 34.93 -1.48 -40.46
C HIS A 84 34.89 -0.04 -40.96
N PHE A 85 35.73 0.26 -41.95
CA PHE A 85 35.83 1.58 -42.56
C PHE A 85 34.95 1.64 -43.82
N HIS A 86 33.91 2.48 -43.77
CA HIS A 86 33.05 2.75 -44.92
C HIS A 86 33.68 3.84 -45.78
N ARG A 87 34.27 3.45 -46.90
CA ARG A 87 34.87 4.40 -47.86
C ARG A 87 33.77 5.09 -48.65
N ILE A 88 33.83 6.43 -48.72
CA ILE A 88 32.93 7.24 -49.54
C ILE A 88 33.55 7.35 -50.93
N THR A 89 32.95 6.67 -51.90
CA THR A 89 33.26 6.75 -53.34
C THR A 89 32.16 7.52 -54.07
N PRO A 90 32.36 7.98 -55.33
CA PRO A 90 31.33 8.69 -56.09
C PRO A 90 30.01 7.91 -56.22
N ASP A 91 30.08 6.57 -56.27
CA ASP A 91 28.92 5.68 -56.36
C ASP A 91 28.34 5.27 -54.99
N PHE A 92 28.85 5.83 -53.89
CA PHE A 92 28.42 5.47 -52.54
C PHE A 92 27.03 6.04 -52.25
N CYS A 93 26.06 5.16 -52.00
CA CYS A 93 24.73 5.54 -51.54
C CYS A 93 24.64 5.30 -50.03
N PHE A 94 24.48 6.38 -49.25
CA PHE A 94 24.30 6.28 -47.81
C PHE A 94 22.93 5.68 -47.47
N ASP A 95 22.91 4.58 -46.71
CA ASP A 95 21.68 3.99 -46.18
C ASP A 95 21.49 4.37 -44.71
N GLU A 96 20.46 5.16 -44.46
CA GLU A 96 20.09 5.62 -43.13
C GLU A 96 19.75 4.48 -42.15
N ARG A 97 19.41 3.28 -42.68
CA ARG A 97 19.22 2.07 -41.87
C ARG A 97 20.46 1.68 -41.08
N LEU A 98 21.65 2.13 -41.47
CA LEU A 98 22.87 1.97 -40.66
C LEU A 98 22.71 2.63 -39.29
N ILE A 99 22.15 3.85 -39.26
CA ILE A 99 21.89 4.58 -38.01
C ILE A 99 20.80 3.85 -37.20
N ASP A 100 19.73 3.42 -37.86
CA ASP A 100 18.63 2.70 -37.21
C ASP A 100 19.10 1.40 -36.54
N ASN A 101 19.97 0.64 -37.21
CA ASN A 101 20.51 -0.61 -36.69
C ASN A 101 21.40 -0.40 -35.46
N VAL A 102 22.22 0.65 -35.46
CA VAL A 102 23.06 1.03 -34.31
C VAL A 102 22.20 1.39 -33.10
N ILE A 103 21.20 2.24 -33.30
CA ILE A 103 20.26 2.66 -32.26
C ILE A 103 19.47 1.45 -31.72
N ARG A 104 18.95 0.60 -32.61
CA ARG A 104 18.23 -0.62 -32.21
C ARG A 104 19.11 -1.55 -31.39
N ARG A 105 20.35 -1.78 -31.80
CA ARG A 105 21.31 -2.63 -31.09
C ARG A 105 21.63 -2.07 -29.71
N LYS A 106 21.84 -0.75 -29.59
CA LYS A 106 22.03 -0.08 -28.30
C LYS A 106 20.85 -0.25 -27.35
N LEU A 107 19.63 -0.05 -27.85
CA LEU A 107 18.42 -0.22 -27.03
C LEU A 107 18.23 -1.68 -26.58
N VAL A 108 18.58 -2.66 -27.41
CA VAL A 108 18.57 -4.08 -27.03
C VAL A 108 19.60 -4.35 -25.93
N LEU A 109 20.82 -3.84 -26.08
CA LEU A 109 21.89 -4.02 -25.08
C LEU A 109 21.59 -3.29 -23.76
N GLN A 110 20.89 -2.16 -23.81
CA GLN A 110 20.39 -1.45 -22.63
C GLN A 110 19.35 -2.29 -21.88
N LYS A 111 18.38 -2.89 -22.58
CA LYS A 111 17.39 -3.79 -21.98
C LYS A 111 18.02 -5.03 -21.32
N GLN A 112 19.22 -5.41 -21.75
CA GLN A 112 20.01 -6.51 -21.19
C GLN A 112 21.03 -6.05 -20.14
N HIS A 113 21.00 -4.77 -19.72
CA HIS A 113 21.95 -4.17 -18.77
C HIS A 113 23.44 -4.24 -19.18
N HIS A 114 23.75 -4.46 -20.46
CA HIS A 114 25.13 -4.59 -20.95
C HIS A 114 25.75 -3.26 -21.42
N LEU A 115 24.94 -2.22 -21.61
CA LEU A 115 25.42 -0.89 -22.00
C LEU A 115 24.68 0.18 -21.21
N ASN A 116 25.46 1.00 -20.50
CA ASN A 116 24.93 2.25 -19.96
C ASN A 116 24.91 3.30 -21.08
N LEU A 117 23.71 3.71 -21.48
CA LEU A 117 23.50 4.76 -22.48
C LEU A 117 23.43 6.17 -21.87
N ASP A 118 23.62 6.31 -20.55
CA ASP A 118 23.65 7.58 -19.85
C ASP A 118 24.92 8.37 -20.21
N ASP A 119 24.90 9.06 -21.34
CA ASP A 119 25.65 10.30 -21.58
C ASP A 119 25.15 11.38 -20.59
N GLU A 120 26.04 12.30 -20.19
CA GLU A 120 25.75 13.53 -19.42
C GLU A 120 24.47 14.25 -19.93
N PHE A 121 24.23 14.24 -21.25
CA PHE A 121 23.04 14.76 -21.93
C PHE A 121 21.77 13.93 -21.73
N SER A 122 21.83 12.60 -21.83
CA SER A 122 20.67 11.71 -21.60
C SER A 122 20.32 11.59 -20.12
N SER A 123 21.33 11.66 -19.25
CA SER A 123 21.21 11.45 -17.81
C SER A 123 20.47 12.57 -17.06
N THR A 124 20.19 13.69 -17.74
CA THR A 124 19.52 14.89 -17.18
C THR A 124 18.15 15.16 -17.84
N ARG A 125 17.77 14.43 -18.89
CA ARG A 125 16.57 14.71 -19.68
C ARG A 125 15.69 13.50 -19.99
N LEU A 126 16.19 12.28 -19.84
CA LEU A 126 15.36 11.08 -19.92
C LEU A 126 14.63 10.89 -18.58
N PRO A 127 13.28 10.86 -18.57
CA PRO A 127 12.52 10.64 -17.34
C PRO A 127 12.97 9.39 -16.58
N SER A 128 13.24 8.30 -17.30
CA SER A 128 13.72 7.04 -16.70
C SER A 128 15.08 7.18 -16.00
N SER A 129 16.01 7.96 -16.55
CA SER A 129 17.34 8.16 -15.94
C SER A 129 17.25 9.12 -14.75
N ILE A 130 16.36 10.13 -14.80
CA ILE A 130 16.07 11.02 -13.68
C ILE A 130 15.42 10.24 -12.53
N GLU A 131 14.42 9.41 -12.85
CA GLU A 131 13.76 8.52 -11.90
C GLU A 131 14.74 7.53 -11.28
N ALA A 132 15.62 6.90 -12.07
CA ALA A 132 16.64 6.00 -11.57
C ALA A 132 17.64 6.69 -10.61
N LYS A 133 18.08 7.91 -10.94
CA LYS A 133 18.96 8.71 -10.07
C LYS A 133 18.25 9.13 -8.78
N ALA A 134 17.01 9.60 -8.87
CA ALA A 134 16.19 9.91 -7.71
C ALA A 134 15.95 8.65 -6.86
N CYS A 135 15.81 7.50 -7.50
CA CYS A 135 15.65 6.22 -6.84
C CYS A 135 16.88 5.87 -6.00
N ALA A 136 18.06 5.90 -6.64
CA ALA A 136 19.34 5.63 -5.99
C ALA A 136 19.69 6.65 -4.90
N ALA A 137 19.32 7.93 -5.05
CA ALA A 137 19.52 8.93 -4.01
C ALA A 137 18.72 8.59 -2.75
N ARG A 138 17.44 8.25 -2.91
CA ARG A 138 16.58 7.83 -1.81
C ARG A 138 17.04 6.52 -1.16
N ASP A 139 17.56 5.58 -1.95
CA ASP A 139 18.12 4.33 -1.38
C ASP A 139 19.35 4.62 -0.50
N ARG A 140 20.20 5.59 -0.87
CA ARG A 140 21.29 6.06 0.00
C ARG A 140 20.80 6.80 1.24
N GLU A 141 19.76 7.61 1.11
CA GLU A 141 19.15 8.28 2.28
C GLU A 141 18.57 7.24 3.26
N ARG A 142 17.91 6.20 2.74
CA ARG A 142 17.43 5.06 3.52
C ARG A 142 18.57 4.32 4.22
N GLU A 143 19.67 4.04 3.52
CA GLU A 143 20.86 3.39 4.10
C GLU A 143 21.47 4.25 5.21
N GLY A 144 21.59 5.56 5.01
CA GLY A 144 22.05 6.49 6.06
C GLY A 144 21.14 6.53 7.28
N LEU A 145 19.82 6.48 7.08
CA LEU A 145 18.86 6.37 8.19
C LEU A 145 18.97 5.02 8.92
N GLU A 146 19.21 3.94 8.19
CA GLU A 146 19.43 2.60 8.77
C GLU A 146 20.68 2.60 9.66
N GLU A 147 21.79 3.15 9.18
CA GLU A 147 23.02 3.32 9.95
C GLU A 147 22.79 4.19 11.19
N GLN A 148 22.15 5.35 11.04
CA GLN A 148 21.86 6.27 12.14
C GLN A 148 20.98 5.62 13.22
N LEU A 149 19.91 4.91 12.84
CA LEU A 149 19.06 4.18 13.78
C LEU A 149 19.85 3.09 14.51
N MET A 150 20.67 2.35 13.77
CA MET A 150 21.50 1.28 14.34
C MET A 150 22.46 1.84 15.41
N GLU A 151 23.14 2.95 15.12
CA GLU A 151 24.04 3.61 16.07
C GLU A 151 23.31 4.09 17.33
N LEU A 152 22.14 4.72 17.17
CA LEU A 152 21.35 5.21 18.31
C LEU A 152 20.84 4.08 19.21
N PHE A 153 20.39 2.96 18.63
CA PHE A 153 19.98 1.81 19.43
C PHE A 153 21.17 1.12 20.11
N GLN A 154 22.31 0.99 19.43
CA GLN A 154 23.53 0.45 20.04
C GLN A 154 24.00 1.27 21.25
N GLN A 155 23.79 2.59 21.25
CA GLN A 155 24.11 3.44 22.41
C GLN A 155 23.19 3.17 23.62
N LYS A 156 21.97 2.69 23.39
CA LYS A 156 21.00 2.32 24.43
C LYS A 156 21.06 0.83 24.80
N ASP A 157 21.72 0.01 23.98
CA ASP A 157 21.94 -1.41 24.24
C ASP A 157 23.06 -1.61 25.27
N ALA A 158 22.68 -1.59 26.55
CA ALA A 158 23.60 -1.77 27.67
C ALA A 158 24.34 -3.13 27.67
N TYR A 159 23.80 -4.15 26.98
CA TYR A 159 24.32 -5.51 26.99
C TYR A 159 25.00 -5.90 25.67
N ASN A 160 24.87 -5.07 24.64
CA ASN A 160 25.34 -5.31 23.28
C ASN A 160 24.86 -6.68 22.73
N ASP A 161 23.63 -7.05 23.05
CA ASP A 161 22.99 -8.31 22.64
C ASP A 161 22.02 -8.12 21.46
N GLY A 162 21.94 -6.91 20.92
CA GLY A 162 21.05 -6.57 19.83
C GLY A 162 19.64 -6.21 20.29
N ARG A 163 19.44 -5.95 21.59
CA ARG A 163 18.13 -5.68 22.17
C ARG A 163 18.11 -4.42 23.03
N VAL A 164 16.98 -3.72 22.99
CA VAL A 164 16.73 -2.54 23.83
C VAL A 164 15.39 -2.65 24.55
N PRO A 165 15.26 -2.10 25.77
CA PRO A 165 13.96 -1.95 26.44
C PRO A 165 13.00 -1.10 25.60
N PHE A 166 11.70 -1.40 25.66
CA PHE A 166 10.67 -0.63 24.96
C PHE A 166 10.70 0.88 25.28
N SER A 167 11.04 1.26 26.52
CA SER A 167 11.19 2.68 26.91
C SER A 167 12.26 3.39 26.09
N ASP A 168 13.43 2.77 25.98
CA ASP A 168 14.60 3.35 25.34
C ASP A 168 14.39 3.39 23.82
N PHE A 169 13.68 2.39 23.30
CA PHE A 169 13.24 2.38 21.92
C PHE A 169 12.32 3.55 21.57
N CYS A 170 11.33 3.82 22.42
CA CYS A 170 10.42 4.96 22.27
C CYS A 170 11.16 6.29 22.32
N GLU A 171 12.10 6.44 23.27
CA GLU A 171 12.94 7.63 23.41
C GLU A 171 13.72 7.89 22.12
N VAL A 172 14.45 6.89 21.61
CA VAL A 172 15.23 7.00 20.37
C VAL A 172 14.36 7.46 19.21
N LEU A 173 13.19 6.86 18.99
CA LEU A 173 12.34 7.21 17.84
C LEU A 173 11.67 8.59 17.97
N LEU A 174 11.26 8.99 19.17
CA LEU A 174 10.57 10.26 19.39
C LEU A 174 11.54 11.46 19.45
N GLU A 175 12.80 11.20 19.78
CA GLU A 175 13.87 12.20 19.84
C GLU A 175 14.76 12.22 18.59
N LEU A 176 14.57 11.27 17.67
CA LEU A 176 15.33 11.22 16.40
C LEU A 176 15.23 12.54 15.62
N GLU A 177 16.38 13.14 15.34
CA GLU A 177 16.48 14.31 14.48
C GLU A 177 16.57 13.87 13.02
N LEU A 178 15.59 14.31 12.21
CA LEU A 178 15.47 13.96 10.81
C LEU A 178 15.69 15.19 9.93
N PRO A 179 16.32 15.06 8.74
CA PRO A 179 16.49 16.15 7.79
C PRO A 179 15.18 16.82 7.37
N VAL A 180 14.12 16.02 7.24
CA VAL A 180 12.75 16.48 7.05
C VAL A 180 11.96 16.08 8.30
N PRO A 181 11.38 17.04 9.05
CA PRO A 181 10.77 16.74 10.33
C PRO A 181 9.48 15.94 10.15
N VAL A 182 9.55 14.64 10.47
CA VAL A 182 8.35 13.80 10.63
C VAL A 182 7.75 14.09 12.03
N PRO A 183 6.46 14.49 12.13
CA PRO A 183 5.81 14.76 13.40
C PRO A 183 5.90 13.58 14.37
N ARG A 184 6.09 13.85 15.67
CA ARG A 184 6.18 12.79 16.70
C ARG A 184 4.96 11.86 16.71
N ASN A 185 3.77 12.42 16.51
CA ASN A 185 2.53 11.64 16.45
C ASN A 185 2.50 10.68 15.27
N ASP A 186 3.17 10.97 14.15
CA ASP A 186 3.20 10.08 13.00
C ASP A 186 4.20 8.94 13.20
N ARG A 187 5.25 9.16 14.01
CA ARG A 187 6.27 8.15 14.32
C ARG A 187 5.75 7.02 15.22
N ILE A 188 4.66 7.24 15.96
CA ILE A 188 4.10 6.22 16.87
C ILE A 188 3.71 4.94 16.10
N VAL A 189 3.34 5.06 14.83
CA VAL A 189 2.96 3.92 14.00
C VAL A 189 4.10 2.92 13.83
N LEU A 190 5.36 3.36 13.98
CA LEU A 190 6.54 2.48 13.93
C LEU A 190 6.54 1.47 15.08
N PHE A 191 5.84 1.75 16.19
CA PHE A 191 5.67 0.80 17.29
C PHE A 191 4.81 -0.40 16.88
N ALA A 192 4.05 -0.30 15.79
CA ALA A 192 3.32 -1.43 15.23
C ALA A 192 4.28 -2.48 14.62
N LEU A 193 5.46 -2.06 14.13
CA LEU A 193 6.38 -2.90 13.35
C LEU A 193 7.27 -3.80 14.21
N ILE A 194 7.37 -3.51 15.51
CA ILE A 194 8.21 -4.25 16.45
C ILE A 194 7.48 -5.43 17.04
N GLU A 195 8.26 -6.42 17.47
CA GLU A 195 7.79 -7.53 18.29
C GLU A 195 8.45 -7.40 19.65
N GLN A 196 7.63 -7.15 20.67
CA GLN A 196 8.07 -7.17 22.05
C GLN A 196 8.07 -8.61 22.55
N ASP A 197 9.17 -9.02 23.17
CA ASP A 197 9.21 -10.30 23.87
C ASP A 197 8.54 -10.21 25.27
N ARG A 198 8.66 -11.27 26.07
CA ARG A 198 8.04 -11.34 27.40
C ARG A 198 8.61 -10.33 28.40
N GLU A 199 9.80 -9.80 28.12
CA GLU A 199 10.53 -8.87 28.98
C GLU A 199 10.42 -7.42 28.48
N GLU A 200 9.51 -7.16 27.52
CA GLU A 200 9.35 -5.86 26.86
C GLU A 200 10.63 -5.40 26.13
N MET A 201 11.47 -6.35 25.70
CA MET A 201 12.67 -6.10 24.92
C MET A 201 12.37 -6.16 23.42
N ILE A 202 13.09 -5.36 22.64
CA ILE A 202 12.97 -5.28 21.18
C ILE A 202 14.30 -5.61 20.53
N ASP A 203 14.26 -6.53 19.58
CA ASP A 203 15.35 -6.79 18.62
C ASP A 203 15.41 -5.65 17.60
N TYR A 204 16.30 -4.67 17.84
CA TYR A 204 16.41 -3.51 16.97
C TYR A 204 17.04 -3.86 15.62
N GLY A 205 17.84 -4.93 15.53
CA GLY A 205 18.40 -5.42 14.27
C GLY A 205 17.34 -5.79 13.24
N LYS A 206 16.22 -6.38 13.69
CA LYS A 206 15.05 -6.66 12.83
C LYS A 206 14.20 -5.43 12.51
N PHE A 207 14.20 -4.44 13.40
CA PHE A 207 13.41 -3.22 13.22
C PHE A 207 14.07 -2.25 12.24
N THR A 208 15.37 -1.98 12.42
CA THR A 208 16.09 -0.88 11.77
C THR A 208 15.92 -0.81 10.25
N PRO A 209 16.03 -1.92 9.47
CA PRO A 209 15.82 -1.85 8.02
C PRO A 209 14.40 -1.40 7.63
N ILE A 210 13.39 -1.92 8.34
CA ILE A 210 11.98 -1.61 8.08
C ILE A 210 11.64 -0.20 8.59
N GLY A 211 12.17 0.19 9.74
CA GLY A 211 12.00 1.52 10.33
C GLY A 211 12.61 2.61 9.46
N ALA A 212 13.81 2.40 8.93
CA ALA A 212 14.47 3.31 8.00
C ALA A 212 13.65 3.49 6.71
N GLU A 213 13.16 2.38 6.12
CA GLU A 213 12.31 2.43 4.93
C GLU A 213 10.97 3.15 5.19
N ALA A 214 10.39 2.99 6.38
CA ALA A 214 9.16 3.66 6.78
C ALA A 214 9.36 5.18 6.98
N LEU A 215 10.44 5.58 7.67
CA LEU A 215 10.78 6.98 7.88
C LEU A 215 11.14 7.70 6.59
N GLU A 216 11.92 7.05 5.73
CA GLU A 216 12.27 7.59 4.41
C GLU A 216 11.01 7.87 3.57
N ALA A 217 10.06 6.95 3.54
CA ALA A 217 8.79 7.13 2.84
C ALA A 217 7.97 8.31 3.42
N MET A 218 7.91 8.45 4.75
CA MET A 218 7.27 9.59 5.43
C MET A 218 7.95 10.92 5.07
N MET A 219 9.27 10.99 5.14
CA MET A 219 10.05 12.18 4.79
C MET A 219 9.83 12.57 3.33
N HIS A 220 9.84 11.60 2.42
CA HIS A 220 9.61 11.82 1.01
C HIS A 220 8.17 12.30 0.73
N ALA A 221 7.16 11.74 1.39
CA ALA A 221 5.78 12.19 1.25
C ALA A 221 5.59 13.64 1.73
N ILE A 222 6.20 14.02 2.85
CA ILE A 222 6.18 15.41 3.34
C ILE A 222 6.86 16.35 2.33
N LYS A 223 8.03 15.97 1.80
CA LYS A 223 8.75 16.74 0.79
C LYS A 223 7.92 16.93 -0.48
N LEU A 224 7.30 15.87 -0.99
CA LEU A 224 6.42 15.94 -2.16
C LEU A 224 5.19 16.83 -1.91
N ALA A 225 4.58 16.74 -0.73
CA ALA A 225 3.44 17.57 -0.37
C ALA A 225 3.84 19.05 -0.31
N SER A 226 5.01 19.35 0.26
CA SER A 226 5.62 20.68 0.27
C SER A 226 5.86 21.20 -1.15
N ASP A 227 6.48 20.40 -2.01
CA ASP A 227 6.77 20.81 -3.40
C ASP A 227 5.48 21.11 -4.18
N ARG A 228 4.44 20.28 -4.01
CA ARG A 228 3.12 20.50 -4.63
C ARG A 228 2.45 21.76 -4.13
N ALA A 229 2.47 22.00 -2.82
CA ALA A 229 1.88 23.20 -2.23
C ALA A 229 2.62 24.47 -2.71
N THR A 230 3.96 24.45 -2.76
CA THR A 230 4.76 25.55 -3.33
C THR A 230 4.40 25.81 -4.80
N GLN A 231 4.23 24.76 -5.61
CA GLN A 231 3.80 24.91 -7.01
C GLN A 231 2.40 25.52 -7.14
N GLN A 232 1.48 25.16 -6.25
CA GLN A 232 0.12 25.73 -6.22
C GLN A 232 0.13 27.22 -5.81
N CYS A 233 0.92 27.61 -4.81
CA CYS A 233 1.08 29.01 -4.42
C CYS A 233 1.66 29.85 -5.58
N LYS A 234 2.68 29.33 -6.27
CA LYS A 234 3.25 29.96 -7.49
C LYS A 234 2.21 30.14 -8.58
N ALA A 235 1.40 29.11 -8.85
CA ALA A 235 0.35 29.18 -9.86
C ALA A 235 -0.75 30.21 -9.51
N ARG A 236 -0.98 30.47 -8.22
CA ARG A 236 -1.94 31.47 -7.72
C ARG A 236 -1.38 32.89 -7.61
N GLY A 237 -0.09 33.10 -7.88
CA GLY A 237 0.57 34.40 -7.75
C GLY A 237 0.60 34.93 -6.32
N GLN A 238 0.53 34.03 -5.33
CA GLN A 238 0.65 34.36 -3.91
C GLN A 238 2.12 34.23 -3.50
N ASP A 239 2.58 35.11 -2.59
CA ASP A 239 3.91 34.99 -2.00
C ASP A 239 4.07 33.63 -1.31
N GLU A 240 5.29 33.07 -1.37
CA GLU A 240 5.66 31.80 -0.74
C GLU A 240 5.68 31.95 0.79
N ASP A 241 4.51 32.03 1.40
CA ASP A 241 4.37 31.97 2.85
C ASP A 241 4.43 30.51 3.30
N ALA A 242 5.53 30.14 3.98
CA ALA A 242 5.76 28.80 4.48
C ALA A 242 4.63 28.32 5.41
N GLU A 243 3.99 29.24 6.15
CA GLU A 243 2.88 28.90 7.05
C GLU A 243 1.64 28.46 6.26
N GLN A 244 1.36 29.10 5.12
CA GLN A 244 0.24 28.73 4.23
C GLN A 244 0.48 27.36 3.56
N ILE A 245 1.73 27.08 3.18
CA ILE A 245 2.12 25.78 2.61
C ILE A 245 1.88 24.67 3.64
N ILE A 246 2.34 24.86 4.88
CA ILE A 246 2.13 23.89 5.97
C ILE A 246 0.64 23.69 6.24
N GLN A 247 -0.14 24.76 6.31
CA GLN A 247 -1.58 24.69 6.55
C GLN A 247 -2.32 23.94 5.43
N ALA A 248 -1.94 24.15 4.16
CA ALA A 248 -2.53 23.43 3.03
C ALA A 248 -2.24 21.93 3.08
N ILE A 249 -1.01 21.53 3.45
CA ILE A 249 -0.63 20.12 3.60
C ILE A 249 -1.44 19.48 4.73
N GLN A 250 -1.53 20.14 5.88
CA GLN A 250 -2.29 19.66 7.04
C GLN A 250 -3.78 19.53 6.70
N SER A 251 -4.36 20.53 6.05
CA SER A 251 -5.77 20.51 5.65
C SER A 251 -6.10 19.34 4.70
N ALA A 252 -5.26 19.08 3.69
CA ALA A 252 -5.47 17.94 2.79
C ALA A 252 -5.23 16.58 3.48
N ALA A 253 -4.36 16.53 4.50
CA ALA A 253 -4.16 15.34 5.30
C ALA A 253 -5.38 15.05 6.18
N GLU A 254 -5.89 16.08 6.87
CA GLU A 254 -7.08 16.05 7.73
C GLU A 254 -8.35 15.71 6.96
N GLU A 255 -8.53 16.25 5.75
CA GLU A 255 -9.72 15.96 4.93
C GLU A 255 -9.81 14.47 4.58
N ALA A 256 -8.71 13.87 4.12
CA ALA A 256 -8.70 12.43 3.82
C ALA A 256 -8.84 11.57 5.08
N LEU A 257 -8.32 12.03 6.23
CA LEU A 257 -8.52 11.36 7.52
C LEU A 257 -10.01 11.39 7.92
N HIS A 258 -10.68 12.52 7.76
CA HIS A 258 -12.11 12.65 8.01
C HIS A 258 -12.92 11.74 7.09
N GLN A 259 -12.61 11.69 5.79
CA GLN A 259 -13.24 10.75 4.85
C GLN A 259 -13.06 9.29 5.30
N PHE A 260 -11.85 8.92 5.73
CA PHE A 260 -11.58 7.61 6.28
C PHE A 260 -12.41 7.32 7.55
N GLN A 261 -12.52 8.26 8.48
CA GLN A 261 -13.35 8.11 9.68
C GLN A 261 -14.81 7.86 9.31
N VAL A 262 -15.35 8.56 8.32
CA VAL A 262 -16.73 8.35 7.84
C VAL A 262 -16.91 6.94 7.27
N VAL A 263 -15.99 6.50 6.40
CA VAL A 263 -16.06 5.20 5.73
C VAL A 263 -15.83 4.04 6.70
N SER A 264 -14.96 4.21 7.70
CA SER A 264 -14.59 3.18 8.68
C SER A 264 -15.45 3.18 9.95
N ALA A 265 -16.35 4.16 10.12
CA ALA A 265 -17.14 4.34 11.34
C ALA A 265 -17.89 3.06 11.78
N GLY A 266 -18.46 2.31 10.83
CA GLY A 266 -19.17 1.05 11.11
C GLY A 266 -18.26 0.00 11.75
N ARG A 267 -17.09 -0.24 11.13
CA ARG A 267 -16.05 -1.12 11.64
C ARG A 267 -15.51 -0.66 12.99
N VAL A 268 -15.14 0.62 13.12
CA VAL A 268 -14.56 1.17 14.36
C VAL A 268 -15.55 1.03 15.51
N ARG A 269 -16.82 1.40 15.29
CA ARG A 269 -17.87 1.26 16.29
C ARG A 269 -18.07 -0.19 16.72
N TYR A 270 -18.12 -1.14 15.77
CA TYR A 270 -18.27 -2.54 16.11
C TYR A 270 -17.14 -3.04 17.03
N VAL A 271 -15.89 -2.74 16.67
CA VAL A 271 -14.73 -3.16 17.46
C VAL A 271 -14.75 -2.52 18.86
N VAL A 272 -15.03 -1.21 18.95
CA VAL A 272 -15.12 -0.50 20.23
C VAL A 272 -16.25 -1.06 21.11
N ASP A 273 -17.44 -1.26 20.54
CA ASP A 273 -18.58 -1.83 21.26
C ASP A 273 -18.26 -3.24 21.78
N LYS A 274 -17.60 -4.06 20.98
CA LYS A 274 -17.25 -5.44 21.36
C LYS A 274 -16.09 -5.49 22.36
N LEU A 275 -15.08 -4.63 22.22
CA LEU A 275 -14.02 -4.44 23.21
C LEU A 275 -14.59 -4.03 24.56
N ASN A 276 -15.47 -3.03 24.58
CA ASN A 276 -16.13 -2.57 25.79
C ASN A 276 -16.88 -3.71 26.48
N LYS A 277 -17.69 -4.48 25.72
CA LYS A 277 -18.38 -5.69 26.22
C LYS A 277 -17.43 -6.70 26.87
N MET A 278 -16.30 -6.99 26.24
CA MET A 278 -15.31 -7.93 26.79
C MET A 278 -14.63 -7.39 28.05
N MET A 279 -14.29 -6.10 28.08
CA MET A 279 -13.74 -5.46 29.28
C MET A 279 -14.76 -5.49 30.44
N TYR A 280 -16.04 -5.24 30.19
CA TYR A 280 -17.08 -5.36 31.22
C TYR A 280 -17.15 -6.75 31.83
N ALA A 281 -17.11 -7.79 30.99
CA ALA A 281 -17.11 -9.18 31.44
C ALA A 281 -15.89 -9.49 32.33
N LEU A 282 -14.70 -8.98 31.96
CA LEU A 282 -13.47 -9.19 32.73
C LEU A 282 -13.47 -8.51 34.10
N VAL A 283 -14.07 -7.31 34.23
CA VAL A 283 -14.08 -6.59 35.52
C VAL A 283 -15.31 -6.93 36.38
N GLY A 284 -15.91 -8.10 36.16
CA GLY A 284 -16.93 -8.68 37.04
C GLY A 284 -18.33 -8.08 36.90
N GLY A 285 -18.64 -7.46 35.76
CA GLY A 285 -20.01 -7.13 35.39
C GLY A 285 -20.61 -8.27 34.57
N GLY A 286 -20.97 -9.38 35.22
CA GLY A 286 -21.78 -10.40 34.54
C GLY A 286 -23.10 -9.77 34.05
N PRO A 287 -23.65 -10.20 32.91
CA PRO A 287 -25.05 -9.91 32.61
C PRO A 287 -25.88 -10.50 33.76
N SER A 288 -26.66 -9.67 34.44
CA SER A 288 -27.73 -10.19 35.28
C SER A 288 -28.76 -10.81 34.34
N ASP A 289 -28.76 -12.13 34.24
CA ASP A 289 -29.83 -12.94 33.64
C ASP A 289 -31.10 -12.84 34.50
N ASP A 290 -31.68 -11.65 34.63
CA ASP A 290 -33.04 -11.45 35.17
C ASP A 290 -34.04 -11.35 34.01
N ALA A 291 -33.98 -12.33 33.12
CA ALA A 291 -35.00 -12.60 32.13
C ALA A 291 -35.27 -14.10 32.16
N ASP A 292 -36.02 -14.53 33.18
CA ASP A 292 -37.03 -15.60 33.13
C ASP A 292 -37.42 -15.99 34.57
N ASP A 293 -38.61 -15.57 35.01
CA ASP A 293 -39.43 -16.32 35.97
C ASP A 293 -40.90 -15.87 35.85
N GLU A 294 -41.56 -16.31 34.78
CA GLU A 294 -43.00 -16.56 34.84
C GLU A 294 -43.23 -17.99 35.33
N ALA A 295 -43.70 -18.14 36.57
CA ALA A 295 -44.86 -19.00 36.95
C ALA A 295 -44.91 -19.29 38.46
N ALA A 296 -45.83 -18.64 39.17
CA ALA A 296 -46.62 -19.28 40.22
C ALA A 296 -47.85 -18.43 40.57
N GLU A 297 -49.03 -19.00 40.36
CA GLU A 297 -50.32 -18.52 40.84
C GLU A 297 -50.33 -18.41 42.38
N SER A 298 -50.88 -17.32 42.93
CA SER A 298 -51.94 -17.42 43.95
C SER A 298 -52.55 -16.06 44.30
N ASP A 299 -53.86 -16.04 44.19
CA ASP A 299 -54.85 -15.07 44.66
C ASP A 299 -54.74 -14.75 46.18
N THR A 300 -54.82 -13.47 46.57
CA THR A 300 -55.69 -12.91 47.64
C THR A 300 -55.24 -11.53 48.17
N GLY A 301 -56.15 -10.54 48.10
CA GLY A 301 -56.52 -9.66 49.23
C GLY A 301 -55.61 -8.51 49.72
N ALA A 302 -56.01 -7.27 49.37
CA ALA A 302 -56.14 -6.05 50.19
C ALA A 302 -55.00 -5.47 51.09
N ASP A 303 -54.78 -4.17 50.86
CA ASP A 303 -54.43 -3.06 51.78
C ASP A 303 -53.05 -2.91 52.47
N ALA A 304 -52.37 -1.85 52.03
CA ALA A 304 -51.65 -0.80 52.78
C ALA A 304 -50.41 -1.15 53.64
N LYS A 305 -49.21 -0.77 53.17
CA LYS A 305 -48.35 0.31 53.74
C LYS A 305 -46.92 0.29 53.17
N ASP A 306 -46.50 1.45 52.69
CA ASP A 306 -45.26 2.16 53.07
C ASP A 306 -44.08 1.32 53.59
N SER A 307 -43.05 1.14 52.76
CA SER A 307 -41.62 1.30 53.10
C SER A 307 -40.72 0.70 52.01
N GLY A 308 -39.59 1.36 51.75
CA GLY A 308 -38.46 0.74 51.07
C GLY A 308 -38.15 1.25 49.68
N ASP A 309 -37.65 2.47 49.64
CA ASP A 309 -36.76 2.98 48.60
C ASP A 309 -35.61 1.98 48.37
N ASP A 310 -35.72 1.15 47.33
CA ASP A 310 -34.64 0.29 46.85
C ASP A 310 -34.52 0.44 45.33
N ALA A 311 -34.49 1.72 44.90
CA ALA A 311 -34.00 2.09 43.58
C ALA A 311 -32.48 1.85 43.55
N ARG A 312 -32.06 0.60 43.34
CA ARG A 312 -30.67 0.33 42.96
C ARG A 312 -30.39 1.12 41.68
N PRO A 313 -29.42 2.04 41.68
CA PRO A 313 -29.16 2.84 40.51
C PRO A 313 -28.67 1.91 39.40
N ILE A 314 -29.37 1.93 38.28
CA ILE A 314 -28.85 1.44 37.00
C ILE A 314 -27.64 2.32 36.70
N MET A 315 -26.47 1.95 37.23
CA MET A 315 -25.22 2.63 36.92
C MET A 315 -25.02 2.51 35.41
N SER A 316 -24.95 3.66 34.74
CA SER A 316 -24.72 3.70 33.31
C SER A 316 -23.43 2.95 32.97
N ILE A 317 -23.41 2.33 31.79
CA ILE A 317 -22.24 1.72 31.13
C ILE A 317 -20.99 2.62 31.32
N SER A 318 -21.16 3.95 31.19
CA SER A 318 -20.09 4.93 31.42
C SER A 318 -19.50 4.92 32.84
N ALA A 319 -20.31 4.77 33.90
CA ALA A 319 -19.82 4.79 35.28
C ALA A 319 -19.04 3.50 35.68
N ARG A 320 -19.05 2.48 34.81
CA ARG A 320 -18.37 1.19 35.05
C ARG A 320 -17.13 0.99 34.18
N LEU A 321 -16.86 1.88 33.22
CA LEU A 321 -15.57 1.97 32.50
C LEU A 321 -14.47 2.69 33.27
N ASP A 322 -14.78 3.23 34.45
CA ASP A 322 -13.82 3.81 35.40
C ASP A 322 -12.97 2.77 36.15
N LYS A 323 -12.85 1.59 35.54
CA LYS A 323 -12.14 0.43 36.06
C LYS A 323 -10.82 0.26 35.30
N PHE A 324 -9.89 -0.44 35.94
CA PHE A 324 -8.54 -0.67 35.44
C PHE A 324 -8.33 -2.14 35.12
N ILE A 325 -7.64 -2.43 34.02
CA ILE A 325 -7.19 -3.78 33.63
C ILE A 325 -5.68 -3.81 33.47
N SER A 326 -5.07 -4.98 33.67
CA SER A 326 -3.64 -5.16 33.37
C SER A 326 -3.38 -5.16 31.85
N LYS A 327 -2.16 -4.83 31.43
CA LYS A 327 -1.73 -4.99 30.02
C LYS A 327 -1.95 -6.41 29.48
N ARG A 328 -1.80 -7.43 30.33
CA ARG A 328 -2.06 -8.82 29.96
C ARG A 328 -3.54 -9.05 29.63
N GLN A 329 -4.45 -8.60 30.49
CA GLN A 329 -5.90 -8.69 30.25
C GLN A 329 -6.32 -7.91 28.99
N LEU A 330 -5.72 -6.73 28.77
CA LEU A 330 -5.95 -5.97 27.54
C LEU A 330 -5.53 -6.77 26.30
N ARG A 331 -4.33 -7.39 26.31
CA ARG A 331 -3.87 -8.25 25.21
C ARG A 331 -4.81 -9.43 24.97
N GLU A 332 -5.25 -10.12 26.03
CA GLU A 332 -6.21 -11.24 25.94
C GLU A 332 -7.53 -10.79 25.29
N CYS A 333 -8.03 -9.57 25.58
CA CYS A 333 -9.18 -9.01 24.88
C CYS A 333 -8.90 -8.69 23.41
N LEU A 334 -7.75 -8.08 23.11
CA LEU A 334 -7.37 -7.64 21.77
C LEU A 334 -7.12 -8.84 20.83
N GLU A 335 -6.65 -9.96 21.36
CA GLU A 335 -6.42 -11.21 20.63
C GLU A 335 -7.72 -12.01 20.38
N ALA A 336 -8.87 -11.54 20.88
CA ALA A 336 -10.15 -12.20 20.64
C ALA A 336 -10.50 -12.20 19.13
N PRO A 337 -10.75 -13.37 18.51
CA PRO A 337 -10.94 -13.47 17.06
C PRO A 337 -12.06 -12.57 16.52
N GLN A 338 -13.15 -12.41 17.29
CA GLN A 338 -14.30 -11.58 16.94
C GLN A 338 -14.01 -10.10 16.71
N LEU A 339 -12.86 -9.58 17.16
CA LEU A 339 -12.47 -8.21 16.85
C LEU A 339 -11.84 -8.05 15.47
N VAL A 340 -11.36 -9.15 14.88
CA VAL A 340 -10.70 -9.16 13.57
C VAL A 340 -9.57 -8.11 13.53
N LEU A 341 -8.75 -8.09 14.57
CA LEU A 341 -7.58 -7.21 14.66
C LEU A 341 -6.34 -7.91 14.12
N SER A 342 -5.51 -7.15 13.41
CA SER A 342 -4.18 -7.58 12.99
C SER A 342 -3.21 -7.54 14.17
N LYS A 343 -2.13 -8.32 14.06
CA LYS A 343 -1.00 -8.30 15.01
C LYS A 343 -0.48 -6.87 15.22
N TRP A 344 -0.47 -6.05 14.16
CA TRP A 344 0.06 -4.69 14.20
C TRP A 344 -0.89 -3.71 14.92
N GLU A 345 -2.20 -3.83 14.71
CA GLU A 345 -3.21 -3.06 15.48
C GLU A 345 -3.09 -3.38 16.97
N ILE A 346 -2.93 -4.67 17.32
CA ILE A 346 -2.75 -5.11 18.71
C ILE A 346 -1.44 -4.56 19.28
N ASN A 347 -0.32 -4.70 18.56
CA ASN A 347 0.99 -4.21 19.01
C ASN A 347 0.97 -2.69 19.24
N LEU A 348 0.38 -1.93 18.31
CA LEU A 348 0.30 -0.48 18.44
C LEU A 348 -0.60 -0.08 19.62
N MET A 349 -1.78 -0.70 19.78
CA MET A 349 -2.63 -0.51 20.96
C MET A 349 -1.87 -0.76 22.27
N MET A 350 -1.12 -1.86 22.35
CA MET A 350 -0.34 -2.22 23.53
C MET A 350 0.82 -1.25 23.81
N ALA A 351 1.42 -0.71 22.76
CA ALA A 351 2.52 0.24 22.82
C ALA A 351 2.07 1.63 23.29
N VAL A 352 0.92 2.13 22.78
CA VAL A 352 0.41 3.48 23.07
C VAL A 352 -0.57 3.53 24.24
N ALA A 353 -0.98 2.38 24.79
CA ALA A 353 -1.86 2.34 25.96
C ALA A 353 -1.17 2.98 27.18
N GLU A 354 -1.72 4.10 27.63
CA GLU A 354 -1.29 4.75 28.86
C GLU A 354 -1.53 3.84 30.07
N THR A 355 -0.52 3.70 30.91
CA THR A 355 -0.60 2.93 32.14
C THR A 355 -0.38 3.79 33.38
N THR A 356 -1.11 3.47 34.43
CA THR A 356 -0.84 3.97 35.78
C THR A 356 0.52 3.50 36.30
N ALA A 357 0.96 4.04 37.44
CA ALA A 357 2.18 3.57 38.14
C ALA A 357 2.14 2.06 38.47
N THR A 358 0.93 1.47 38.59
CA THR A 358 0.72 0.04 38.82
C THR A 358 0.65 -0.79 37.53
N ARG A 359 1.03 -0.22 36.37
CA ARG A 359 0.96 -0.85 35.04
C ARG A 359 -0.44 -1.28 34.62
N GLN A 360 -1.46 -0.53 35.05
CA GLN A 360 -2.86 -0.81 34.67
C GLN A 360 -3.37 0.23 33.67
N VAL A 361 -4.22 -0.21 32.75
CA VAL A 361 -4.84 0.60 31.70
C VAL A 361 -6.28 0.92 32.11
N HIS A 362 -6.69 2.17 31.92
CA HIS A 362 -8.05 2.61 32.19
C HIS A 362 -9.00 2.16 31.07
N CYS A 363 -10.05 1.39 31.39
CA CYS A 363 -10.95 0.81 30.38
C CYS A 363 -11.63 1.87 29.50
N ALA A 364 -12.03 3.02 30.07
CA ALA A 364 -12.67 4.10 29.31
C ALA A 364 -11.81 4.65 28.17
N HIS A 365 -10.48 4.50 28.24
CA HIS A 365 -9.57 5.03 27.21
C HIS A 365 -9.33 4.04 26.07
N VAL A 366 -9.65 2.76 26.23
CA VAL A 366 -9.33 1.71 25.23
C VAL A 366 -10.12 1.90 23.93
N GLY A 367 -11.41 2.27 24.01
CA GLY A 367 -12.23 2.56 22.84
C GLY A 367 -11.68 3.73 21.99
N PRO A 368 -11.51 4.93 22.58
CA PRO A 368 -10.87 6.06 21.90
C PRO A 368 -9.44 5.77 21.41
N LEU A 369 -8.69 4.94 22.14
CA LEU A 369 -7.35 4.51 21.74
C LEU A 369 -7.38 3.72 20.43
N TYR A 370 -8.32 2.78 20.29
CA TYR A 370 -8.45 2.01 19.05
C TYR A 370 -8.74 2.90 17.84
N GLN A 371 -9.58 3.92 18.01
CA GLN A 371 -9.83 4.89 16.95
C GLN A 371 -8.53 5.61 16.54
N LYS A 372 -7.75 6.11 17.50
CA LYS A 372 -6.45 6.75 17.22
C LYS A 372 -5.46 5.81 16.52
N VAL A 373 -5.45 4.54 16.92
CA VAL A 373 -4.62 3.50 16.28
C VAL A 373 -5.02 3.28 14.83
N ALA A 374 -6.32 3.17 14.54
CA ALA A 374 -6.81 3.03 13.18
C ALA A 374 -6.45 4.25 12.31
N GLU A 375 -6.56 5.46 12.87
CA GLU A 375 -6.16 6.71 12.21
C GLU A 375 -4.65 6.77 11.92
N ALA A 376 -3.81 6.38 12.88
CA ALA A 376 -2.35 6.35 12.70
C ALA A 376 -1.93 5.36 11.61
N ILE A 377 -2.51 4.15 11.62
CA ILE A 377 -2.25 3.12 10.58
C ILE A 377 -2.71 3.62 9.22
N PHE A 378 -3.90 4.24 9.12
CA PHE A 378 -4.39 4.77 7.87
C PHE A 378 -3.48 5.87 7.30
N THR A 379 -3.06 6.83 8.13
CA THR A 379 -2.13 7.90 7.72
C THR A 379 -0.81 7.32 7.20
N PHE A 380 -0.29 6.28 7.86
CA PHE A 380 0.90 5.58 7.39
C PHE A 380 0.68 4.82 6.08
N GLN A 381 -0.44 4.14 5.92
CA GLN A 381 -0.80 3.42 4.69
C GLN A 381 -0.92 4.39 3.50
N ARG A 382 -1.48 5.59 3.69
CA ARG A 382 -1.52 6.63 2.64
C ARG A 382 -0.14 6.96 2.09
N VAL A 383 0.83 7.11 2.98
CA VAL A 383 2.22 7.40 2.60
C VAL A 383 2.84 6.20 1.89
N THR A 384 2.76 5.02 2.50
CA THR A 384 3.47 3.84 2.02
C THR A 384 2.87 3.23 0.77
N PHE A 385 1.55 3.29 0.57
CA PHE A 385 0.90 2.72 -0.61
C PHE A 385 1.06 3.62 -1.83
N ALA A 386 1.14 4.93 -1.64
CA ALA A 386 1.41 5.88 -2.71
C ALA A 386 2.86 5.84 -3.22
N ASP A 387 3.78 5.24 -2.46
CA ASP A 387 5.22 5.30 -2.74
C ASP A 387 5.85 3.92 -2.99
N ARG A 388 6.34 3.68 -4.21
CA ARG A 388 7.13 2.50 -4.60
C ARG A 388 6.51 1.14 -4.25
N MET A 389 5.18 1.04 -4.14
CA MET A 389 4.50 -0.17 -3.69
C MET A 389 4.85 -1.39 -4.57
N ALA A 390 4.80 -1.27 -5.89
CA ALA A 390 5.18 -2.34 -6.80
C ALA A 390 6.63 -2.83 -6.57
N SER A 391 7.59 -1.90 -6.39
CA SER A 391 8.99 -2.25 -6.10
C SER A 391 9.15 -2.94 -4.75
N TYR A 392 8.41 -2.50 -3.73
CA TYR A 392 8.40 -3.14 -2.42
C TYR A 392 7.84 -4.57 -2.52
N LEU A 393 6.70 -4.77 -3.18
CA LEU A 393 6.09 -6.08 -3.37
C LEU A 393 7.05 -7.04 -4.11
N SER A 394 7.67 -6.60 -5.20
CA SER A 394 8.67 -7.40 -5.93
C SER A 394 9.87 -7.78 -5.06
N ARG A 395 10.43 -6.82 -4.31
CA ARG A 395 11.55 -7.07 -3.40
C ARG A 395 11.21 -8.10 -2.32
N GLN A 396 10.01 -8.03 -1.76
CA GLN A 396 9.56 -8.99 -0.73
C GLN A 396 9.42 -10.40 -1.31
N ILE A 397 8.93 -10.53 -2.55
CA ILE A 397 8.87 -11.80 -3.27
C ILE A 397 10.29 -12.35 -3.50
N GLU A 398 11.22 -11.52 -4.00
CA GLU A 398 12.61 -11.91 -4.24
C GLU A 398 13.32 -12.34 -2.94
N GLN A 399 13.09 -11.63 -1.83
CA GLN A 399 13.62 -11.98 -0.51
C GLN A 399 13.07 -13.32 0.00
N PHE A 400 11.80 -13.61 -0.26
CA PHE A 400 11.22 -14.91 0.05
C PHE A 400 11.85 -16.02 -0.79
N GLU A 401 11.99 -15.84 -2.10
CA GLU A 401 12.64 -16.81 -2.99
C GLU A 401 14.10 -17.06 -2.55
N ALA A 402 14.84 -16.02 -2.17
CA ALA A 402 16.21 -16.10 -1.66
C ALA A 402 16.34 -16.83 -0.32
N SER A 403 15.35 -16.73 0.55
CA SER A 403 15.40 -17.36 1.87
C SER A 403 14.83 -18.78 1.90
N LYS A 404 13.84 -19.09 1.06
CA LYS A 404 13.08 -20.36 1.11
C LYS A 404 13.29 -21.27 -0.09
N LEU A 405 13.56 -20.71 -1.27
CA LEU A 405 13.64 -21.46 -2.53
C LEU A 405 15.06 -21.55 -3.08
N GLN A 406 16.06 -21.02 -2.37
CA GLN A 406 17.46 -21.08 -2.79
C GLN A 406 17.91 -22.52 -3.06
N GLY A 407 18.45 -22.75 -4.26
CA GLY A 407 18.90 -24.09 -4.70
C GLY A 407 17.82 -24.95 -5.36
N THR A 408 16.58 -24.49 -5.44
CA THR A 408 15.52 -25.14 -6.22
C THR A 408 15.50 -24.62 -7.67
N GLN A 409 14.84 -25.35 -8.58
CA GLN A 409 14.60 -24.86 -9.95
C GLN A 409 13.66 -23.65 -10.00
N GLU A 410 12.96 -23.34 -8.91
CA GLU A 410 11.99 -22.25 -8.82
C GLU A 410 12.61 -20.93 -8.34
N TYR A 411 13.89 -20.96 -7.94
CA TYR A 411 14.63 -19.80 -7.45
C TYR A 411 14.69 -18.65 -8.47
N LEU A 412 14.30 -17.44 -8.04
CA LEU A 412 14.31 -16.18 -8.84
C LEU A 412 13.52 -16.25 -10.15
N ASN A 413 12.50 -17.10 -10.21
CA ASN A 413 11.63 -17.19 -11.40
C ASN A 413 10.35 -16.36 -11.27
N GLY A 414 10.10 -15.73 -10.12
CA GLY A 414 8.89 -14.95 -9.86
C GLY A 414 7.63 -15.81 -9.95
N LYS A 415 7.74 -17.10 -9.60
CA LYS A 415 6.66 -18.08 -9.64
C LYS A 415 6.53 -18.70 -8.26
N LEU A 416 5.49 -18.30 -7.54
CA LEU A 416 5.20 -18.79 -6.21
C LEU A 416 3.89 -19.57 -6.22
N LYS A 417 3.77 -20.57 -5.35
CA LYS A 417 2.48 -21.19 -5.07
C LYS A 417 1.55 -20.22 -4.36
N HIS A 418 0.23 -20.44 -4.44
CA HIS A 418 -0.76 -19.64 -3.70
C HIS A 418 -0.43 -19.56 -2.20
N SER A 419 -0.10 -20.70 -1.60
CA SER A 419 0.28 -20.79 -0.18
C SER A 419 1.54 -19.96 0.15
N GLU A 420 2.54 -19.98 -0.72
CA GLU A 420 3.79 -19.21 -0.57
C GLU A 420 3.53 -17.71 -0.74
N MET A 421 2.81 -17.30 -1.79
CA MET A 421 2.45 -15.89 -2.01
C MET A 421 1.63 -15.33 -0.85
N LYS A 422 0.70 -16.13 -0.31
CA LYS A 422 -0.08 -15.76 0.87
C LYS A 422 0.80 -15.54 2.10
N MET A 423 1.79 -16.41 2.31
CA MET A 423 2.78 -16.23 3.37
C MET A 423 3.63 -14.97 3.17
N VAL A 424 4.08 -14.70 1.93
CA VAL A 424 4.79 -13.47 1.59
C VAL A 424 3.97 -12.25 1.99
N VAL A 425 2.72 -12.13 1.50
CA VAL A 425 1.83 -11.00 1.81
C VAL A 425 1.56 -10.88 3.31
N LYS A 426 1.42 -12.00 4.02
CA LYS A 426 1.19 -12.01 5.47
C LYS A 426 2.40 -11.47 6.25
N ASP A 427 3.60 -11.75 5.79
CA ASP A 427 4.85 -11.34 6.44
C ASP A 427 5.27 -9.90 6.08
N MET A 428 4.59 -9.23 5.14
CA MET A 428 4.84 -7.84 4.76
C MET A 428 4.44 -6.83 5.85
N LYS A 429 5.27 -6.71 6.88
CA LYS A 429 5.04 -5.82 8.04
C LYS A 429 4.76 -4.37 7.66
N LYS A 430 5.43 -3.85 6.63
CA LYS A 430 5.27 -2.46 6.15
C LYS A 430 3.85 -2.12 5.71
N LEU A 431 3.03 -3.11 5.33
CA LEU A 431 1.68 -2.82 4.84
C LEU A 431 0.67 -2.56 5.96
N LEU A 432 0.94 -3.07 7.18
CA LEU A 432 0.03 -2.99 8.33
C LEU A 432 -1.42 -3.37 7.98
N LEU A 433 -1.60 -4.39 7.12
CA LEU A 433 -2.94 -4.78 6.67
C LEU A 433 -3.77 -5.30 7.84
N SER A 434 -4.98 -4.78 7.99
CA SER A 434 -6.01 -5.43 8.79
C SER A 434 -6.34 -6.81 8.19
N PRO A 435 -6.88 -7.76 8.97
CA PRO A 435 -7.23 -9.08 8.44
C PRO A 435 -8.25 -8.98 7.29
N TYR A 436 -9.16 -8.00 7.33
CA TYR A 436 -10.10 -7.74 6.24
C TYR A 436 -9.38 -7.27 4.96
N GLN A 437 -8.44 -6.33 5.05
CA GLN A 437 -7.65 -5.92 3.89
C GLN A 437 -6.78 -7.06 3.35
N PHE A 438 -6.13 -7.83 4.24
CA PHE A 438 -5.36 -9.02 3.86
C PHE A 438 -6.21 -10.02 3.08
N MET A 439 -7.41 -10.30 3.57
CA MET A 439 -8.39 -11.16 2.91
C MET A 439 -8.69 -10.71 1.48
N GLN A 440 -8.96 -9.41 1.29
CA GLN A 440 -9.26 -8.85 -0.02
C GLN A 440 -8.05 -8.90 -0.96
N VAL A 441 -6.85 -8.56 -0.45
CA VAL A 441 -5.58 -8.56 -1.21
C VAL A 441 -5.24 -9.96 -1.74
N VAL A 442 -5.31 -10.99 -0.89
CA VAL A 442 -5.01 -12.37 -1.27
C VAL A 442 -6.01 -12.89 -2.32
N ALA A 443 -7.29 -12.56 -2.15
CA ALA A 443 -8.35 -12.96 -3.08
C ALA A 443 -8.21 -12.36 -4.50
N LEU A 444 -7.31 -11.38 -4.73
CA LEU A 444 -7.10 -10.81 -6.07
C LEU A 444 -6.33 -11.75 -7.01
N TYR A 445 -5.46 -12.59 -6.47
CA TYR A 445 -4.59 -13.48 -7.24
C TYR A 445 -4.89 -14.97 -7.05
N GLU A 446 -5.56 -15.35 -5.96
CA GLU A 446 -5.95 -16.72 -5.71
C GLU A 446 -7.15 -17.08 -6.61
N GLN A 447 -6.88 -17.65 -7.78
CA GLN A 447 -7.90 -18.15 -8.72
C GLN A 447 -8.19 -19.63 -8.43
N GLY A 448 -8.83 -19.92 -7.30
CA GLY A 448 -9.26 -21.27 -6.93
C GLY A 448 -8.62 -21.81 -5.65
N LEU A 449 -9.06 -23.00 -5.24
CA LEU A 449 -8.76 -23.61 -3.93
C LEU A 449 -7.47 -24.44 -3.91
N ASP A 450 -6.78 -24.53 -5.04
CA ASP A 450 -5.55 -25.29 -5.14
C ASP A 450 -4.38 -24.46 -4.60
N GLY A 451 -3.91 -24.81 -3.41
CA GLY A 451 -2.77 -24.17 -2.76
C GLY A 451 -1.46 -24.32 -3.54
N ASP A 452 -1.39 -25.27 -4.47
CA ASP A 452 -0.26 -25.50 -5.37
C ASP A 452 -0.37 -24.74 -6.71
N ALA A 453 -1.48 -24.04 -6.95
CA ALA A 453 -1.60 -23.20 -8.14
C ALA A 453 -0.53 -22.09 -8.13
N VAL A 454 0.07 -21.87 -9.30
CA VAL A 454 1.22 -20.98 -9.46
C VAL A 454 0.77 -19.55 -9.77
N VAL A 455 1.18 -18.61 -8.94
CA VAL A 455 1.07 -17.17 -9.12
C VAL A 455 2.37 -16.62 -9.71
N ARG A 456 2.23 -15.83 -10.77
CA ARG A 456 3.34 -15.09 -11.36
C ARG A 456 3.40 -13.69 -10.75
N ALA A 457 4.54 -13.37 -10.15
CA ALA A 457 4.81 -12.07 -9.53
C ALA A 457 4.53 -10.91 -10.51
N GLN A 458 4.91 -11.08 -11.78
CA GLN A 458 4.74 -10.09 -12.85
C GLN A 458 3.27 -9.71 -13.09
N ASP A 459 2.35 -10.66 -12.90
CA ASP A 459 0.92 -10.46 -13.14
C ASP A 459 0.21 -9.95 -11.88
N CYS A 460 0.63 -10.39 -10.69
CA CYS A 460 -0.03 -10.03 -9.44
C CYS A 460 0.45 -8.69 -8.87
N VAL A 461 1.74 -8.36 -8.92
CA VAL A 461 2.31 -7.17 -8.28
C VAL A 461 1.63 -5.86 -8.75
N PRO A 462 1.41 -5.63 -10.06
CA PRO A 462 0.71 -4.42 -10.51
C PRO A 462 -0.71 -4.32 -9.95
N ARG A 463 -1.45 -5.44 -9.97
CA ARG A 463 -2.84 -5.51 -9.47
C ARG A 463 -2.92 -5.27 -7.97
N LEU A 464 -2.00 -5.84 -7.20
CA LEU A 464 -1.90 -5.62 -5.76
C LEU A 464 -1.56 -4.17 -5.44
N SER A 465 -0.59 -3.60 -6.15
CA SER A 465 -0.17 -2.21 -5.98
C SER A 465 -1.32 -1.24 -6.26
N GLU A 466 -2.03 -1.42 -7.38
CA GLU A 466 -3.19 -0.59 -7.75
C GLU A 466 -4.30 -0.70 -6.71
N TYR A 467 -4.63 -1.92 -6.29
CA TYR A 467 -5.68 -2.13 -5.28
C TYR A 467 -5.35 -1.45 -3.95
N LEU A 468 -4.11 -1.62 -3.45
CA LEU A 468 -3.68 -0.99 -2.20
C LEU A 468 -3.73 0.54 -2.30
N GLN A 469 -3.32 1.12 -3.43
CA GLN A 469 -3.42 2.56 -3.67
C GLN A 469 -4.87 3.05 -3.64
N LEU A 470 -5.79 2.32 -4.27
CA LEU A 470 -7.22 2.67 -4.26
C LEU A 470 -7.85 2.64 -2.85
N GLN A 471 -7.30 1.87 -1.90
CA GLN A 471 -7.80 1.84 -0.51
C GLN A 471 -7.53 3.14 0.25
N VAL A 472 -6.52 3.90 -0.17
CA VAL A 472 -6.04 5.11 0.52
C VAL A 472 -6.12 6.37 -0.34
N ASP A 473 -6.59 6.23 -1.58
CA ASP A 473 -6.74 7.32 -2.53
C ASP A 473 -7.80 8.32 -2.04
N PRO A 474 -7.45 9.61 -1.86
CA PRO A 474 -8.38 10.61 -1.32
C PRO A 474 -9.64 10.78 -2.18
N VAL A 475 -9.54 10.63 -3.50
CA VAL A 475 -10.71 10.79 -4.38
C VAL A 475 -11.68 9.62 -4.16
N THR A 476 -11.16 8.40 -4.14
CA THR A 476 -11.95 7.18 -3.87
C THR A 476 -12.58 7.22 -2.47
N LEU A 477 -11.84 7.70 -1.47
CA LEU A 477 -12.37 7.86 -0.10
C LEU A 477 -13.45 8.93 -0.01
N GLN A 478 -13.28 10.08 -0.69
CA GLN A 478 -14.30 11.11 -0.78
C GLN A 478 -15.59 10.56 -1.40
N GLU A 479 -15.49 9.86 -2.53
CA GLU A 479 -16.67 9.23 -3.16
C GLU A 479 -17.38 8.24 -2.24
N LYS A 480 -16.62 7.42 -1.48
CA LYS A 480 -17.17 6.49 -0.49
C LYS A 480 -17.82 7.24 0.67
N ALA A 481 -17.20 8.30 1.17
CA ALA A 481 -17.74 9.12 2.25
C ALA A 481 -19.04 9.81 1.81
N ASP A 482 -19.09 10.37 0.61
CA ASP A 482 -20.29 10.95 0.02
C ASP A 482 -21.40 9.91 -0.15
N ALA A 483 -21.06 8.68 -0.55
CA ALA A 483 -22.01 7.58 -0.62
C ALA A 483 -22.57 7.23 0.78
N VAL A 484 -21.74 7.15 1.82
CA VAL A 484 -22.18 6.93 3.22
C VAL A 484 -23.09 8.05 3.72
N HIS A 485 -22.76 9.32 3.43
CA HIS A 485 -23.61 10.46 3.79
C HIS A 485 -24.92 10.45 3.00
N GLY A 486 -24.87 10.17 1.71
CA GLY A 486 -26.03 10.01 0.84
C GLY A 486 -26.95 8.88 1.31
N MET A 487 -26.40 7.77 1.79
CA MET A 487 -27.17 6.67 2.37
C MET A 487 -28.00 7.12 3.56
N LYS A 488 -27.46 7.91 4.50
CA LYS A 488 -28.22 8.44 5.64
C LYS A 488 -29.43 9.28 5.21
N SER A 489 -29.30 9.98 4.07
CA SER A 489 -30.41 10.73 3.45
C SER A 489 -31.39 9.82 2.70
N LEU A 490 -30.91 8.73 2.07
CA LEU A 490 -31.69 7.79 1.27
C LEU A 490 -32.42 6.70 2.07
N THR A 491 -31.92 6.36 3.27
CA THR A 491 -32.55 5.42 4.21
C THR A 491 -33.91 5.92 4.71
N ALA A 492 -34.25 7.20 4.48
CA ALA A 492 -35.58 7.73 4.74
C ALA A 492 -36.65 7.33 3.69
N GLY A 493 -36.28 6.70 2.55
CA GLY A 493 -37.28 6.42 1.50
C GLY A 493 -37.07 5.21 0.58
N LEU A 494 -35.87 4.67 0.40
CA LEU A 494 -35.62 3.61 -0.61
C LEU A 494 -34.87 2.37 -0.11
N PHE A 495 -34.13 2.45 1.00
CA PHE A 495 -33.38 1.32 1.59
C PHE A 495 -34.10 0.67 2.78
N ALA A 496 -35.40 0.94 2.94
CA ALA A 496 -36.25 0.33 3.96
C ALA A 496 -36.74 -1.09 3.58
N GLU A 497 -36.25 -1.68 2.49
CA GLU A 497 -36.50 -3.09 2.20
C GLU A 497 -35.75 -3.94 3.24
N SER A 498 -36.54 -4.63 4.07
CA SER A 498 -36.14 -5.51 5.17
C SER A 498 -35.15 -6.62 4.77
N ASP A 499 -35.01 -6.91 3.47
CA ASP A 499 -34.31 -8.08 2.94
C ASP A 499 -32.77 -7.94 2.87
N ARG A 500 -32.20 -6.76 3.15
CA ARG A 500 -30.73 -6.53 3.13
C ARG A 500 -30.10 -6.35 4.52
N ARG A 501 -30.85 -6.59 5.60
CA ARG A 501 -30.28 -6.52 6.95
C ARG A 501 -29.54 -7.81 7.24
N LEU A 502 -28.26 -7.68 7.62
CA LEU A 502 -27.50 -8.80 8.16
C LEU A 502 -28.22 -9.35 9.41
N PRO A 503 -28.39 -10.67 9.55
CA PRO A 503 -28.94 -11.29 10.77
C PRO A 503 -28.13 -10.93 12.02
N SER A 504 -28.65 -11.25 13.21
CA SER A 504 -27.89 -11.01 14.45
C SER A 504 -26.61 -11.85 14.51
N GLU A 505 -25.68 -11.47 15.39
CA GLU A 505 -24.42 -12.23 15.56
C GLU A 505 -24.67 -13.69 15.93
N ASP A 506 -25.68 -13.94 16.77
CA ASP A 506 -26.04 -15.29 17.19
C ASP A 506 -26.78 -16.07 16.09
N ASP A 507 -27.61 -15.40 15.28
CA ASP A 507 -28.24 -16.02 14.11
C ASP A 507 -27.19 -16.43 13.07
N VAL A 508 -26.24 -15.54 12.76
CA VAL A 508 -25.14 -15.86 11.84
C VAL A 508 -24.33 -17.04 12.36
N ARG A 509 -24.05 -17.08 13.67
CA ARG A 509 -23.35 -18.22 14.28
C ARG A 509 -24.16 -19.50 14.13
N ALA A 510 -25.46 -19.48 14.40
CA ALA A 510 -26.34 -20.63 14.27
C ALA A 510 -26.45 -21.12 12.81
N ILE A 511 -26.54 -20.20 11.85
CA ILE A 511 -26.57 -20.52 10.41
C ILE A 511 -25.26 -21.16 9.98
N VAL A 512 -24.12 -20.59 10.35
CA VAL A 512 -22.79 -21.14 10.01
C VAL A 512 -22.61 -22.53 10.64
N GLN A 513 -23.00 -22.69 11.90
CA GLN A 513 -22.95 -23.97 12.61
C GLN A 513 -23.83 -25.02 11.90
N HIS A 514 -25.08 -24.67 11.58
CA HIS A 514 -25.99 -25.56 10.85
C HIS A 514 -25.44 -25.95 9.47
N ALA A 515 -24.84 -25.01 8.74
CA ALA A 515 -24.21 -25.29 7.45
C ALA A 515 -23.05 -26.27 7.58
N PHE A 516 -22.20 -26.11 8.61
CA PHE A 516 -21.14 -27.07 8.90
C PHE A 516 -21.69 -28.43 9.31
N ASP A 517 -22.69 -28.51 10.18
CA ASP A 517 -23.28 -29.78 10.62
C ASP A 517 -23.95 -30.55 9.47
N THR A 518 -24.54 -29.83 8.52
CA THR A 518 -25.26 -30.42 7.38
C THR A 518 -24.31 -30.91 6.29
N HIS A 519 -23.27 -30.14 5.97
CA HIS A 519 -22.43 -30.38 4.79
C HIS A 519 -21.02 -30.88 5.11
N CYS A 520 -20.57 -30.76 6.36
CA CYS A 520 -19.33 -31.34 6.83
C CYS A 520 -19.70 -32.52 7.75
N GLY A 521 -19.32 -33.75 7.38
CA GLY A 521 -19.54 -34.89 8.25
C GLY A 521 -19.01 -34.64 9.65
N ALA A 522 -19.64 -35.21 10.69
CA ALA A 522 -19.28 -34.97 12.09
C ALA A 522 -17.76 -35.15 12.34
N THR A 523 -17.03 -34.04 12.41
CA THR A 523 -15.61 -34.05 12.77
C THR A 523 -15.51 -33.78 14.27
N SER A 524 -15.03 -34.74 15.03
CA SER A 524 -14.90 -34.64 16.50
C SER A 524 -13.97 -33.51 16.97
N ASN A 525 -13.20 -32.90 16.05
CA ASN A 525 -12.11 -31.99 16.38
C ASN A 525 -12.37 -30.54 15.92
N GLY A 526 -13.53 -30.22 15.34
CA GLY A 526 -13.85 -28.86 14.86
C GLY A 526 -12.93 -28.39 13.72
N VAL A 527 -12.40 -29.33 12.93
CA VAL A 527 -11.53 -29.03 11.78
C VAL A 527 -12.08 -29.72 10.54
N ILE A 528 -12.35 -28.94 9.50
CA ILE A 528 -12.88 -29.40 8.21
C ILE A 528 -11.90 -29.08 7.09
N ARG A 529 -12.04 -29.76 5.95
CA ARG A 529 -11.25 -29.45 4.74
C ARG A 529 -11.78 -28.20 4.06
N ILE A 530 -10.90 -27.48 3.35
CA ILE A 530 -11.28 -26.24 2.65
C ILE A 530 -12.40 -26.46 1.62
N HIS A 531 -12.44 -27.62 0.96
CA HIS A 531 -13.53 -27.96 0.04
C HIS A 531 -14.89 -28.08 0.77
N GLU A 532 -14.92 -28.73 1.94
CA GLU A 532 -16.14 -28.88 2.76
C GLU A 532 -16.61 -27.53 3.30
N PHE A 533 -15.66 -26.67 3.69
CA PHE A 533 -15.93 -25.28 4.03
C PHE A 533 -16.60 -24.53 2.88
N MET A 534 -16.04 -24.63 1.67
CA MET A 534 -16.60 -23.96 0.48
C MET A 534 -17.99 -24.50 0.11
N THR A 535 -18.22 -25.80 0.22
CA THR A 535 -19.56 -26.39 0.04
C THR A 535 -20.55 -25.81 1.05
N SER A 536 -20.16 -25.72 2.32
CA SER A 536 -21.01 -25.18 3.39
C SER A 536 -21.31 -23.69 3.19
N MET A 537 -20.30 -22.90 2.81
CA MET A 537 -20.47 -21.47 2.54
C MET A 537 -21.31 -21.21 1.29
N ASN A 538 -21.19 -22.03 0.25
CA ASN A 538 -22.04 -21.93 -0.95
C ASN A 538 -23.49 -22.34 -0.66
N ALA A 539 -23.71 -23.34 0.21
CA ALA A 539 -25.07 -23.68 0.66
C ALA A 539 -25.67 -22.52 1.47
N MET A 540 -24.92 -21.97 2.43
CA MET A 540 -25.31 -20.78 3.19
C MET A 540 -25.62 -19.58 2.29
N ALA A 541 -24.80 -19.36 1.25
CA ALA A 541 -25.05 -18.34 0.25
C ALA A 541 -26.40 -18.54 -0.43
N ASN A 542 -26.70 -19.75 -0.90
CA ASN A 542 -27.93 -20.01 -1.65
C ASN A 542 -29.19 -19.99 -0.76
N GLU A 543 -29.09 -20.46 0.48
CA GLU A 543 -30.25 -20.69 1.35
C GLU A 543 -30.58 -19.51 2.27
N HIS A 544 -29.55 -18.79 2.75
CA HIS A 544 -29.72 -17.80 3.81
C HIS A 544 -29.26 -16.39 3.42
N MET A 545 -28.27 -16.25 2.54
CA MET A 545 -27.67 -14.93 2.23
C MET A 545 -27.27 -14.74 0.75
N PRO A 546 -28.20 -14.92 -0.22
CA PRO A 546 -27.86 -14.96 -1.65
C PRO A 546 -27.35 -13.62 -2.20
N PHE A 547 -27.72 -12.52 -1.56
CA PHE A 547 -27.30 -11.18 -1.98
C PHE A 547 -25.91 -10.80 -1.47
N LEU A 548 -25.47 -11.39 -0.37
CA LEU A 548 -24.21 -11.05 0.31
C LEU A 548 -23.07 -12.00 -0.09
N LEU A 549 -23.37 -13.28 -0.25
CA LEU A 549 -22.35 -14.33 -0.46
C LEU A 549 -22.25 -14.77 -1.90
N GLN A 550 -21.94 -13.84 -2.80
CA GLN A 550 -21.55 -14.20 -4.15
C GLN A 550 -20.26 -15.04 -4.14
N HIS A 551 -20.01 -15.80 -5.22
CA HIS A 551 -18.86 -16.73 -5.31
C HIS A 551 -17.52 -16.08 -4.93
N GLN A 552 -17.31 -14.80 -5.28
CA GLN A 552 -16.10 -14.05 -4.90
C GLN A 552 -15.99 -13.79 -3.39
N ARG A 553 -17.10 -13.53 -2.70
CA ARG A 553 -17.12 -13.28 -1.24
C ARG A 553 -16.86 -14.57 -0.46
N VAL A 554 -17.40 -15.70 -0.92
CA VAL A 554 -17.08 -17.02 -0.35
C VAL A 554 -15.58 -17.32 -0.44
N HIS A 555 -14.97 -17.01 -1.58
CA HIS A 555 -13.53 -17.13 -1.76
C HIS A 555 -12.74 -16.21 -0.81
N GLN A 556 -13.18 -14.97 -0.61
CA GLN A 556 -12.57 -14.08 0.38
C GLN A 556 -12.63 -14.70 1.79
N LEU A 557 -13.79 -15.20 2.23
CA LEU A 557 -13.93 -15.85 3.54
C LEU A 557 -12.96 -17.03 3.72
N ALA A 558 -12.73 -17.82 2.65
CA ALA A 558 -11.79 -18.93 2.67
C ALA A 558 -10.35 -18.49 3.02
N VAL A 559 -9.94 -17.28 2.63
CA VAL A 559 -8.60 -16.76 2.93
C VAL A 559 -8.36 -16.68 4.44
N LEU A 560 -9.34 -16.19 5.21
CA LEU A 560 -9.21 -16.08 6.67
C LEU A 560 -9.62 -17.35 7.40
N ALA A 561 -10.42 -18.21 6.77
CA ALA A 561 -10.75 -19.53 7.30
C ALA A 561 -9.51 -20.46 7.34
N ASP A 562 -8.60 -20.32 6.37
CA ASP A 562 -7.31 -21.03 6.33
C ASP A 562 -6.15 -20.04 6.10
N PRO A 563 -5.74 -19.26 7.11
CA PRO A 563 -4.73 -18.22 6.95
C PRO A 563 -3.33 -18.77 6.61
N SER A 564 -3.11 -20.08 6.78
CA SER A 564 -1.86 -20.78 6.45
C SER A 564 -1.82 -21.39 5.05
N GLY A 565 -2.96 -21.48 4.34
CA GLY A 565 -3.03 -22.25 3.08
C GLY A 565 -2.79 -23.75 3.29
N SER A 566 -3.16 -24.29 4.45
CA SER A 566 -2.99 -25.69 4.83
C SER A 566 -4.07 -26.62 4.24
N GLY A 567 -5.13 -26.05 3.67
CA GLY A 567 -6.34 -26.74 3.25
C GLY A 567 -7.25 -27.16 4.40
N LYS A 568 -6.99 -26.68 5.63
CA LYS A 568 -7.75 -27.01 6.85
C LYS A 568 -8.35 -25.75 7.46
N VAL A 569 -9.61 -25.84 7.86
CA VAL A 569 -10.36 -24.74 8.49
C VAL A 569 -10.77 -25.16 9.89
N ASN A 570 -10.46 -24.31 10.88
CA ASN A 570 -10.98 -24.46 12.24
C ASN A 570 -12.37 -23.81 12.30
N THR A 571 -13.42 -24.61 12.46
CA THR A 571 -14.81 -24.15 12.41
C THR A 571 -15.15 -23.25 13.58
N VAL A 572 -14.61 -23.53 14.78
CA VAL A 572 -14.81 -22.70 15.98
C VAL A 572 -14.22 -21.32 15.78
N TYR A 573 -12.98 -21.24 15.29
CA TYR A 573 -12.34 -19.97 14.95
C TYR A 573 -13.16 -19.21 13.90
N PHE A 574 -13.57 -19.89 12.82
CA PHE A 574 -14.34 -19.26 11.75
C PHE A 574 -15.68 -18.69 12.25
N MET A 575 -16.40 -19.41 13.11
CA MET A 575 -17.64 -18.94 13.70
C MET A 575 -17.49 -17.62 14.47
N HIS A 576 -16.33 -17.38 15.11
CA HIS A 576 -16.08 -16.12 15.81
C HIS A 576 -15.80 -14.95 14.85
N ILE A 577 -15.25 -15.20 13.66
CA ILE A 577 -14.93 -14.16 12.68
C ILE A 577 -16.01 -13.98 11.60
N ALA A 578 -16.95 -14.91 11.45
CA ALA A 578 -17.94 -14.88 10.38
C ALA A 578 -18.80 -13.61 10.43
N TYR A 579 -19.41 -13.31 11.57
CA TYR A 579 -20.27 -12.13 11.72
C TYR A 579 -19.57 -10.80 11.38
N PRO A 580 -18.42 -10.45 12.00
CA PRO A 580 -17.75 -9.19 11.67
C PRO A 580 -17.34 -9.11 10.19
N LEU A 581 -16.91 -10.21 9.57
CA LEU A 581 -16.54 -10.22 8.15
C LEU A 581 -17.75 -10.01 7.24
N LEU A 582 -18.84 -10.72 7.47
CA LEU A 582 -20.09 -10.56 6.71
C LEU A 582 -20.65 -9.13 6.86
N ARG A 583 -20.52 -8.56 8.05
CA ARG A 583 -20.87 -7.16 8.29
C ARG A 583 -20.03 -6.20 7.45
N TYR A 584 -18.71 -6.36 7.44
CA TYR A 584 -17.83 -5.49 6.64
C TYR A 584 -18.09 -5.63 5.14
N MET A 585 -18.33 -6.84 4.64
CA MET A 585 -18.71 -7.08 3.26
C MET A 585 -20.05 -6.41 2.92
N SER A 586 -21.05 -6.53 3.80
CA SER A 586 -22.36 -5.90 3.61
C SER A 586 -22.27 -4.38 3.63
N GLU A 587 -21.48 -3.80 4.53
CA GLU A 587 -21.25 -2.34 4.58
C GLU A 587 -20.56 -1.86 3.30
N GLU A 588 -19.57 -2.60 2.80
CA GLU A 588 -18.88 -2.29 1.53
C GLU A 588 -19.82 -2.36 0.32
N ASP A 589 -20.62 -3.42 0.19
CA ASP A 589 -21.58 -3.58 -0.91
C ASP A 589 -22.63 -2.46 -0.93
N GLN A 590 -23.08 -2.02 0.26
CA GLN A 590 -24.01 -0.91 0.38
C GLN A 590 -23.38 0.42 -0.06
N VAL A 591 -22.15 0.68 0.35
CA VAL A 591 -21.40 1.88 -0.06
C VAL A 591 -21.15 1.88 -1.56
N ASP A 592 -20.76 0.75 -2.14
CA ASP A 592 -20.55 0.64 -3.59
C ASP A 592 -21.84 0.83 -4.39
N ALA A 593 -22.94 0.22 -3.95
CA ALA A 593 -24.24 0.43 -4.57
C ALA A 593 -24.69 1.91 -4.50
N ALA A 594 -24.50 2.55 -3.35
CA ALA A 594 -24.80 3.97 -3.17
C ALA A 594 -23.92 4.86 -4.05
N ARG A 595 -22.63 4.52 -4.21
CA ARG A 595 -21.71 5.25 -5.09
C ARG A 595 -22.12 5.17 -6.56
N VAL A 596 -22.53 3.99 -7.04
CA VAL A 596 -23.05 3.83 -8.41
C VAL A 596 -24.30 4.69 -8.63
N GLU A 597 -25.22 4.69 -7.67
CA GLU A 597 -26.45 5.50 -7.76
C GLU A 597 -26.16 7.00 -7.71
N LEU A 598 -25.20 7.44 -6.87
CA LEU A 598 -24.77 8.85 -6.81
C LEU A 598 -24.21 9.30 -8.18
N ARG A 599 -23.31 8.50 -8.76
CA ARG A 599 -22.74 8.77 -10.10
C ARG A 599 -23.84 8.83 -11.17
N ARG A 600 -24.82 7.93 -11.13
CA ARG A 600 -25.96 7.93 -12.06
C ARG A 600 -26.76 9.23 -11.97
N ARG A 601 -27.02 9.72 -10.75
CA ARG A 601 -27.74 10.99 -10.52
C ARG A 601 -26.94 12.20 -10.97
N ASP A 602 -25.63 12.21 -10.74
CA ASP A 602 -24.78 13.31 -11.17
C ASP A 602 -24.68 13.39 -12.70
N THR A 603 -24.58 12.25 -13.38
CA THR A 603 -24.66 12.18 -14.84
C THR A 603 -26.01 12.70 -15.34
N ALA A 604 -27.12 12.23 -14.78
CA ALA A 604 -28.46 12.69 -15.18
C ALA A 604 -28.66 14.21 -14.93
N ARG A 605 -28.11 14.75 -13.83
CA ARG A 605 -28.15 16.20 -13.54
C ARG A 605 -27.32 17.01 -14.53
N ARG A 606 -26.17 16.50 -14.97
CA ARG A 606 -25.34 17.16 -16.00
C ARG A 606 -26.06 17.17 -17.34
N GLU A 607 -26.62 16.03 -17.74
CA GLU A 607 -27.41 15.92 -18.98
C GLU A 607 -28.63 16.86 -18.97
N ALA A 608 -29.34 16.97 -17.84
CA ALA A 608 -30.45 17.91 -17.69
C ALA A 608 -30.02 19.37 -17.84
N LYS A 609 -28.93 19.77 -17.18
CA LYS A 609 -28.37 21.14 -17.30
C LYS A 609 -27.90 21.46 -18.72
N GLU A 610 -27.31 20.48 -19.41
CA GLU A 610 -26.91 20.64 -20.81
C GLU A 610 -28.11 20.73 -21.76
N ALA A 611 -29.20 20.02 -21.47
CA ALA A 611 -30.44 20.13 -22.22
C ALA A 611 -31.10 21.50 -22.03
N GLU A 612 -31.14 22.01 -20.79
CA GLU A 612 -31.62 23.35 -20.46
C GLU A 612 -30.78 24.46 -21.10
N ALA A 613 -29.46 24.26 -21.24
CA ALA A 613 -28.59 25.25 -21.88
C ALA A 613 -28.70 25.28 -23.43
N LYS A 614 -29.27 24.23 -24.04
CA LYS A 614 -29.42 24.08 -25.50
C LYS A 614 -30.83 24.42 -26.00
N GLY A 615 -31.83 24.44 -25.12
CA GLY A 615 -33.20 24.86 -25.41
C GLY A 615 -33.40 26.34 -25.11
#